data_AF-A0A7S2GWV9-F1
#
_entry.id   AF-A0A7S2GWV9-F1
#
_cell.length_a   1.000
_cell.length_b   1.000
_cell.length_c   1.000
_cell.angle_alpha   90.00
_cell.angle_beta   90.00
_cell.angle_gamma   90.00
#
_symmetry.space_group_name_H-M   'P 1'
#
loop_
_entity.id
_entity.type
_entity.pdbx_description
1 polymer ?
#
loop_
_entity_poly.entity_id
_entity_poly.type
_entity_poly.pdbx_seq_one_letter_code
_entity_poly.pdbx_strand_id
1 'polypeptide(L)'
;FASTLWPMAPLLEGTSFQLNGLRCDPETARRPWLCAVPLPISKWVDRTLCAEFQLLSEVCEMFSRMGIKMTSPELRHSVYGLLSMYLSEPSCVSCIGSFKQFQTLFPGVNFLVDCSSVVEPLMARTEMDLEARQLEEEEEKQRAEAAKWPEDDSAS
;
A
#
# COMPACT_ATOMS: atom_id res chain seq x y z
N PHE A 1 -16.50 2.75 43.18
CA PHE A 1 -16.56 3.54 41.94
C PHE A 1 -17.19 2.66 40.88
N ALA A 2 -18.46 2.90 40.58
CA ALA A 2 -19.21 2.12 39.61
C ALA A 2 -18.79 2.57 38.21
N SER A 3 -18.14 1.68 37.45
CA SER A 3 -17.92 1.85 36.02
C SER A 3 -19.28 1.72 35.33
N THR A 4 -19.86 2.86 34.98
CA THR A 4 -20.93 2.94 33.99
C THR A 4 -20.37 2.43 32.68
N LEU A 5 -20.71 1.18 32.33
CA LEU A 5 -20.49 0.59 31.01
C LEU A 5 -21.20 1.50 30.00
N TRP A 6 -20.41 2.27 29.26
CA TRP A 6 -20.94 3.02 28.12
C TRP A 6 -21.47 2.01 27.10
N PRO A 7 -22.65 2.28 26.49
CA PRO A 7 -23.19 1.43 25.44
C PRO A 7 -22.13 1.33 24.34
N MET A 8 -21.82 0.10 23.95
CA MET A 8 -20.74 -0.24 23.04
C MET A 8 -20.74 0.69 21.83
N ALA A 9 -19.74 1.57 21.78
CA ALA A 9 -19.44 2.28 20.55
C ALA A 9 -19.25 1.22 19.45
N PRO A 10 -19.78 1.42 18.24
CA PRO A 10 -19.68 0.44 17.19
C PRO A 10 -18.19 0.12 16.96
N LEU A 11 -17.82 -1.13 17.22
CA LEU A 11 -16.51 -1.66 16.90
C LEU A 11 -16.38 -1.63 15.37
N LEU A 12 -15.59 -0.69 14.86
CA LEU A 12 -15.32 -0.64 13.43
C LEU A 12 -14.21 -1.64 13.12
N GLU A 13 -14.60 -2.74 12.49
CA GLU A 13 -13.68 -3.73 11.94
C GLU A 13 -13.78 -3.69 10.42
N GLY A 14 -12.62 -3.64 9.74
CA GLY A 14 -12.58 -3.59 8.29
C GLY A 14 -11.15 -3.57 7.76
N THR A 15 -11.01 -3.89 6.47
CA THR A 15 -9.75 -3.80 5.74
C THR A 15 -9.97 -2.92 4.52
N SER A 16 -9.14 -1.90 4.36
CA SER A 16 -9.10 -1.08 3.16
C SER A 16 -7.83 -1.40 2.41
N PHE A 17 -7.95 -1.72 1.11
CA PHE A 17 -6.81 -1.82 0.21
C PHE A 17 -6.87 -0.64 -0.75
N GLN A 18 -5.84 0.21 -0.72
CA GLN A 18 -5.77 1.39 -1.56
C GLN A 18 -4.41 1.49 -2.21
N LEU A 19 -4.40 1.58 -3.54
CA LEU A 19 -3.23 1.93 -4.31
C LEU A 19 -3.15 3.46 -4.40
N ASN A 20 -2.16 4.06 -3.75
CA ASN A 20 -1.99 5.51 -3.78
C ASN A 20 -1.30 5.93 -5.08
N GLY A 21 -2.04 6.67 -5.91
CA GLY A 21 -1.49 7.46 -7.02
C GLY A 21 -1.54 8.94 -6.69
N LEU A 22 -0.79 9.75 -7.44
CA LEU A 22 -0.74 11.21 -7.29
C LEU A 22 -2.15 11.82 -7.28
N ARG A 23 -2.62 12.31 -6.13
CA ARG A 23 -3.84 13.13 -6.02
C ARG A 23 -3.47 14.57 -5.69
N CYS A 24 -3.50 15.45 -6.70
CA CYS A 24 -3.38 16.89 -6.51
C CYS A 24 -4.78 17.52 -6.58
N ASP A 25 -5.55 17.46 -5.50
CA ASP A 25 -6.74 18.30 -5.38
C ASP A 25 -6.42 19.52 -4.48
N PRO A 26 -6.35 20.74 -5.04
CA PRO A 26 -6.05 21.95 -4.30
C PRO A 26 -7.15 22.36 -3.30
N GLU A 27 -8.40 21.86 -3.42
CA GLU A 27 -9.48 22.22 -2.49
C GLU A 27 -9.40 21.49 -1.14
N THR A 28 -8.68 20.36 -1.08
CA THR A 28 -8.42 19.61 0.17
C THR A 28 -7.37 20.25 1.08
N ALA A 29 -6.88 21.46 0.77
CA ALA A 29 -5.91 22.23 1.56
C ALA A 29 -6.44 22.75 2.92
N ARG A 30 -7.40 22.06 3.55
CA ARG A 30 -7.65 22.20 4.98
C ARG A 30 -6.40 21.72 5.71
N ARG A 31 -6.00 22.45 6.75
CA ARG A 31 -4.76 22.19 7.53
C ARG A 31 -4.62 20.69 7.78
N PRO A 32 -3.67 20.00 7.13
CA PRO A 32 -3.55 18.56 7.30
C PRO A 32 -3.19 18.30 8.77
N TRP A 33 -3.83 17.30 9.37
CA TRP A 33 -3.53 16.87 10.74
C TRP A 33 -2.06 16.42 10.91
N LEU A 34 -1.41 16.15 9.78
CA LEU A 34 -0.01 15.81 9.64
C LEU A 34 0.69 16.91 8.84
N CYS A 35 1.91 17.24 9.23
CA CYS A 35 2.77 18.16 8.50
C CYS A 35 3.81 17.37 7.72
N ALA A 36 3.88 17.59 6.40
CA ALA A 36 5.00 17.11 5.61
C ALA A 36 6.25 17.93 6.00
N VAL A 37 7.29 17.27 6.51
CA VAL A 37 8.48 17.97 6.98
C VAL A 37 9.45 18.15 5.81
N PRO A 38 9.71 19.39 5.35
CA PRO A 38 10.71 19.63 4.32
C PRO A 38 12.10 19.31 4.88
N LEU A 39 12.88 18.54 4.12
CA LEU A 39 14.26 18.22 4.50
C LEU A 39 15.22 19.30 3.96
N PRO A 40 16.27 19.69 4.71
CA PRO A 40 17.21 20.72 4.28
C PRO A 40 17.89 20.44 2.92
N ILE A 41 18.03 19.16 2.58
CA ILE A 41 18.76 18.70 1.39
C ILE A 41 17.96 18.96 0.10
N SER A 42 16.63 19.03 0.17
CA SER A 42 15.78 19.07 -1.03
C SER A 42 14.52 19.92 -0.83
N LYS A 43 14.68 21.25 -0.82
CA LYS A 43 13.54 22.19 -0.71
C LYS A 43 12.53 22.15 -1.87
N TRP A 44 12.93 21.56 -3.00
CA TRP A 44 12.13 21.47 -4.22
C TRP A 44 11.26 20.21 -4.30
N VAL A 45 11.51 19.25 -3.41
CA VAL A 45 10.73 18.01 -3.38
C VAL A 45 9.52 18.22 -2.49
N ASP A 46 8.34 18.23 -3.09
CA ASP A 46 7.09 18.28 -2.36
C ASP A 46 6.83 16.93 -1.69
N ARG A 47 7.00 16.90 -0.37
CA ARG A 47 6.83 15.69 0.45
C ARG A 47 5.37 15.38 0.75
N THR A 48 4.43 16.30 0.44
CA THR A 48 3.00 16.00 0.54
C THR A 48 2.54 15.00 -0.52
N LEU A 49 3.35 14.79 -1.57
CA LEU A 49 3.08 13.86 -2.66
C LEU A 49 3.58 12.44 -2.38
N CYS A 50 4.28 12.20 -1.26
CA CYS A 50 4.69 10.87 -0.88
C CYS A 50 3.46 10.00 -0.56
N ALA A 51 3.42 8.78 -1.11
CA ALA A 51 2.29 7.88 -0.99
C ALA A 51 1.92 7.58 0.47
N GLU A 52 2.91 7.51 1.37
CA GLU A 52 2.69 7.23 2.78
C GLU A 52 2.13 8.46 3.51
N PHE A 53 2.55 9.67 3.14
CA PHE A 53 1.97 10.90 3.67
C PHE A 53 0.49 11.03 3.27
N GLN A 54 0.19 10.77 2.00
CA GLN A 54 -1.17 10.80 1.47
C GLN A 54 -2.07 9.78 2.17
N LEU A 55 -1.59 8.53 2.33
CA LEU A 55 -2.30 7.49 3.06
C LEU A 55 -2.71 7.94 4.47
N LEU A 56 -1.74 8.42 5.24
CA LEU A 56 -2.00 8.81 6.63
C LEU A 56 -2.91 10.02 6.73
N SER A 57 -2.80 10.96 5.79
CA SER A 57 -3.71 12.11 5.71
C SER A 57 -5.15 11.66 5.45
N GLU A 58 -5.34 10.73 4.52
CA GLU A 58 -6.65 10.16 4.20
C GLU A 58 -7.25 9.37 5.38
N VAL A 59 -6.42 8.61 6.12
CA VAL A 59 -6.87 7.94 7.35
C VAL A 59 -7.32 8.96 8.40
N CYS A 60 -6.61 10.07 8.58
CA CYS A 60 -7.04 11.14 9.48
C CYS A 60 -8.37 11.76 9.03
N GLU A 61 -8.56 11.97 7.72
CA GLU A 61 -9.81 12.46 7.17
C GLU A 61 -10.96 11.46 7.32
N MET A 62 -10.69 10.16 7.17
CA MET A 62 -11.65 9.10 7.41
C MET A 62 -12.14 9.14 8.86
N PHE A 63 -11.23 9.18 9.83
CA PHE A 63 -11.62 9.30 11.24
C PHE A 63 -12.40 10.59 11.53
N SER A 64 -12.03 11.71 10.91
CA SER A 64 -12.79 12.97 11.01
C SER A 64 -14.22 12.83 10.47
N ARG A 65 -14.39 12.19 9.30
CA ARG A 65 -15.71 11.88 8.70
C ARG A 65 -16.55 10.96 9.58
N MET A 66 -15.91 10.09 10.36
CA MET A 66 -16.57 9.23 11.34
C MET A 66 -16.97 9.95 12.64
N GLY A 67 -16.71 11.25 12.76
CA GLY A 67 -17.05 12.04 13.94
C GLY A 67 -15.99 12.05 15.03
N ILE A 68 -14.80 11.48 14.78
CA ILE A 68 -13.67 11.59 15.70
C ILE A 68 -13.11 13.01 15.58
N LYS A 69 -13.37 13.84 16.59
CA LYS A 69 -12.84 15.20 16.63
C LYS A 69 -11.35 15.15 16.96
N MET A 70 -10.51 15.39 15.96
CA MET A 70 -9.04 15.38 16.09
C MET A 70 -8.49 16.39 17.11
N THR A 71 -9.25 17.44 17.44
CA THR A 71 -8.87 18.41 18.47
C THR A 71 -9.11 17.90 19.89
N SER A 72 -9.95 16.88 20.11
CA SER A 72 -10.20 16.27 21.42
C SER A 72 -9.20 15.15 21.69
N PRO A 73 -8.34 15.27 22.72
CA PRO A 73 -7.45 14.20 23.12
C PRO A 73 -8.22 12.92 23.47
N GLU A 74 -9.33 13.02 24.18
CA GLU A 74 -10.10 11.87 24.69
C GLU A 74 -10.58 10.98 23.54
N LEU A 75 -11.15 11.59 22.49
CA LEU A 75 -11.59 10.86 21.31
C LEU A 75 -10.42 10.25 20.54
N ARG A 76 -9.27 10.94 20.45
CA ARG A 76 -8.08 10.37 19.82
C ARG A 76 -7.53 9.15 20.56
N HIS A 77 -7.60 9.13 21.89
CA HIS A 77 -7.17 7.99 22.71
C HIS A 77 -8.15 6.81 22.63
N SER A 78 -9.41 7.06 22.23
CA SER A 78 -10.38 5.99 21.97
C SER A 78 -10.13 5.23 20.67
N VAL A 79 -9.26 5.73 19.79
CA VAL A 79 -8.86 5.04 18.56
C VAL A 79 -7.73 4.05 18.86
N TYR A 80 -7.99 2.78 18.61
CA TYR A 80 -7.01 1.71 18.76
C TYR A 80 -7.07 0.75 17.57
N GLY A 81 -5.95 0.09 17.28
CA GLY A 81 -5.90 -0.90 16.21
C GLY A 81 -4.51 -1.10 15.64
N LEU A 82 -4.45 -1.73 14.47
CA LEU A 82 -3.23 -1.98 13.71
C LEU A 82 -3.38 -1.38 12.31
N LEU A 83 -2.46 -0.49 11.94
CA LEU A 83 -2.32 0.00 10.58
C LEU A 83 -1.17 -0.76 9.90
N SER A 84 -1.53 -1.63 8.96
CA SER A 84 -0.56 -2.40 8.16
C SER A 84 -0.36 -1.74 6.81
N MET A 85 0.89 -1.42 6.47
CA MET A 85 1.30 -0.75 5.24
C MET A 85 2.33 -1.60 4.50
N TYR A 86 2.12 -1.77 3.20
CA TYR A 86 3.06 -2.44 2.31
C TYR A 86 3.64 -1.42 1.33
N LEU A 87 4.95 -1.27 1.34
CA LEU A 87 5.67 -0.30 0.53
C LEU A 87 6.51 -1.01 -0.52
N SER A 88 6.51 -0.46 -1.74
CA SER A 88 7.37 -0.93 -2.83
C SER A 88 8.83 -0.51 -2.65
N GLU A 89 9.05 0.57 -1.91
CA GLU A 89 10.37 1.18 -1.65
C GLU A 89 10.44 1.67 -0.20
N PRO A 90 11.66 1.78 0.38
CA PRO A 90 11.81 2.30 1.73
C PRO A 90 11.30 3.74 1.87
N SER A 91 10.58 4.02 2.95
CA SER A 91 10.09 5.37 3.24
C SER A 91 11.20 6.40 3.37
N CYS A 92 10.96 7.59 2.82
CA CYS A 92 11.86 8.72 3.03
C CYS A 92 11.78 9.24 4.48
N VAL A 93 12.82 9.97 4.93
CA VAL A 93 12.89 10.51 6.30
C VAL A 93 11.70 11.41 6.64
N SER A 94 11.16 12.13 5.65
CA SER A 94 9.96 12.97 5.85
C SER A 94 8.73 12.11 6.22
N CYS A 95 8.52 10.99 5.53
CA CYS A 95 7.43 10.04 5.82
C CYS A 95 7.57 9.41 7.20
N ILE A 96 8.79 9.07 7.63
CA ILE A 96 9.04 8.60 9.01
C ILE A 96 8.58 9.64 10.04
N GLY A 97 8.81 10.93 9.77
CA GLY A 97 8.30 12.03 10.58
C GLY A 97 6.77 12.05 10.64
N SER A 98 6.09 11.79 9.53
CA SER A 98 4.63 11.67 9.48
C SER A 98 4.10 10.45 10.23
N PHE A 99 4.83 9.32 10.24
CA PHE A 99 4.48 8.15 11.03
C PHE A 99 4.48 8.48 12.51
N LYS A 100 5.52 9.20 12.97
CA LYS A 100 5.63 9.64 14.37
C LYS A 100 4.57 10.66 14.76
N GLN A 101 4.24 11.59 13.86
CA GLN A 101 3.12 12.50 14.07
C GLN A 101 1.82 11.71 14.23
N PHE A 102 1.52 10.78 13.33
CA PHE A 102 0.32 9.96 13.42
C PHE A 102 0.27 9.14 14.72
N GLN A 103 1.36 8.48 15.11
CA GLN A 103 1.45 7.75 16.40
C GLN A 103 1.19 8.67 17.61
N THR A 104 1.62 9.93 17.53
CA THR A 104 1.37 10.93 18.58
C THR A 104 -0.09 11.39 18.57
N LEU A 105 -0.70 11.48 17.38
CA LEU A 105 -2.12 11.78 17.25
C LEU A 105 -2.98 10.63 17.80
N PHE A 106 -2.66 9.37 17.51
CA PHE A 106 -3.45 8.19 17.89
C PHE A 106 -2.59 7.16 18.63
N PRO A 107 -2.38 7.34 19.95
CA PRO A 107 -1.45 6.51 20.72
C PRO A 107 -1.89 5.04 20.85
N GLY A 108 -3.17 4.73 20.59
CA GLY A 108 -3.69 3.35 20.57
C GLY A 108 -3.47 2.61 19.24
N VAL A 109 -2.97 3.28 18.19
CA VAL A 109 -2.77 2.68 16.87
C VAL A 109 -1.33 2.23 16.71
N ASN A 110 -1.15 0.93 16.48
CA ASN A 110 0.14 0.33 16.16
C ASN A 110 0.39 0.36 14.64
N PHE A 111 1.66 0.41 14.26
CA PHE A 111 2.10 0.36 12.87
C PHE A 111 2.81 -0.94 12.57
N LEU A 112 2.46 -1.54 11.44
CA LEU A 112 3.27 -2.57 10.79
C LEU A 112 3.58 -2.06 9.39
N VAL A 113 4.85 -1.76 9.13
CA VAL A 113 5.31 -1.32 7.82
C VAL A 113 6.20 -2.40 7.27
N ASP A 114 5.76 -3.01 6.19
CA ASP A 114 6.55 -3.96 5.43
C ASP A 114 7.05 -3.28 4.15
N CYS A 115 8.30 -3.54 3.81
CA CYS A 115 8.96 -2.98 2.64
C CYS A 115 9.61 -4.15 1.90
N SER A 116 8.94 -4.61 0.85
CA SER A 116 9.50 -5.61 -0.04
C SER A 116 9.62 -5.00 -1.42
N SER A 117 10.82 -5.12 -2.02
CA SER A 117 10.97 -4.73 -3.40
C SER A 117 10.05 -5.62 -4.22
N VAL A 118 9.15 -5.01 -4.99
CA VAL A 118 8.22 -5.69 -5.91
C VAL A 118 8.93 -6.58 -6.95
N VAL A 119 10.27 -6.53 -6.98
CA VAL A 119 11.13 -7.32 -7.84
C VAL A 119 10.92 -8.82 -7.62
N GLU A 120 10.76 -9.33 -6.40
CA GLU A 120 10.60 -10.79 -6.23
C GLU A 120 9.28 -11.34 -6.80
N PRO A 121 8.10 -10.77 -6.49
CA PRO A 121 6.84 -11.27 -7.08
C PRO A 121 6.71 -10.98 -8.58
N LEU A 122 7.31 -9.90 -9.08
CA LEU A 122 7.29 -9.59 -10.51
C LEU A 122 8.25 -10.48 -11.29
N MET A 123 9.48 -10.70 -10.81
CA MET A 123 10.42 -11.64 -11.44
C MET A 123 9.84 -13.05 -11.49
N ALA A 124 9.21 -13.53 -10.41
CA ALA A 124 8.55 -14.83 -10.40
C ALA A 124 7.44 -14.97 -11.46
N ARG A 125 6.64 -13.91 -11.69
CA ARG A 125 5.65 -13.90 -12.79
C ARG A 125 6.30 -13.88 -14.16
N THR A 126 7.38 -13.11 -14.31
CA THR A 126 8.11 -13.00 -15.58
C THR A 126 8.78 -14.33 -15.93
N GLU A 127 9.31 -15.05 -14.94
CA GLU A 127 9.89 -16.39 -15.10
C GLU A 127 8.83 -17.41 -15.54
N MET A 128 7.66 -17.45 -14.88
CA MET A 128 6.56 -18.33 -15.27
C MET A 128 6.06 -18.05 -16.70
N ASP A 129 5.91 -16.77 -17.07
CA ASP A 129 5.49 -16.39 -18.42
C ASP A 129 6.56 -16.73 -19.48
N LEU A 130 7.85 -16.67 -19.11
CA LEU A 130 8.95 -17.05 -20.00
C LEU A 130 8.99 -18.56 -20.24
N GLU A 131 8.82 -19.36 -19.18
CA GLU A 131 8.78 -20.83 -19.24
C GLU A 131 7.59 -21.32 -20.09
N ALA A 132 6.42 -20.69 -19.93
CA ALA A 132 5.25 -21.03 -20.75
C ALA A 132 5.49 -20.80 -22.25
N ARG A 133 6.13 -19.68 -22.61
CA ARG A 133 6.44 -19.38 -24.02
C ARG A 133 7.50 -20.33 -24.60
N GLN A 134 8.48 -20.73 -23.79
CA GLN A 134 9.49 -21.71 -24.22
C GLN A 134 8.86 -23.07 -24.51
N LEU A 135 7.91 -23.52 -23.68
CA LEU A 135 7.17 -24.77 -23.92
C LEU A 135 6.34 -24.70 -25.21
N GLU A 136 5.65 -23.59 -25.46
CA GLU A 136 4.89 -23.40 -26.70
C GLU A 136 5.79 -23.44 -27.94
N GLU A 137 6.95 -22.77 -27.89
CA GLU A 137 7.94 -22.78 -28.99
C GLU A 137 8.54 -24.18 -29.21
N GLU A 138 8.81 -24.93 -28.14
CA GLU A 138 9.29 -26.32 -28.25
C GLU A 138 8.23 -27.26 -28.83
N GLU A 139 6.97 -27.15 -28.41
CA GLU A 139 5.86 -27.93 -28.96
C GLU A 139 5.65 -27.64 -30.46
N GLU A 140 5.70 -26.37 -30.86
CA GLU A 140 5.56 -25.98 -32.26
C GLU A 140 6.72 -26.51 -33.11
N LYS A 141 7.95 -26.45 -32.59
CA LYS A 141 9.13 -27.01 -33.25
C LYS A 141 9.02 -28.53 -33.41
N GLN A 142 8.57 -29.25 -32.38
CA GLN A 142 8.37 -30.70 -32.46
C GLN A 142 7.31 -31.08 -33.50
N ARG A 143 6.19 -30.34 -33.56
CA ARG A 143 5.16 -30.56 -34.59
C ARG A 143 5.71 -30.30 -36.00
N ALA A 144 6.51 -29.25 -36.18
CA ALA A 144 7.13 -28.94 -37.46
C ALA A 144 8.15 -30.01 -37.89
N GLU A 145 8.94 -30.55 -36.96
CA GLU A 145 9.88 -31.64 -37.23
C GLU A 145 9.17 -32.95 -37.58
N ALA A 146 8.10 -33.30 -36.85
CA ALA A 146 7.27 -34.47 -37.15
C ALA A 146 6.60 -34.39 -38.53
N ALA A 147 6.16 -33.20 -38.94
CA ALA A 147 5.56 -32.99 -40.27
C ALA A 147 6.59 -33.10 -41.42
N LYS A 148 7.88 -32.98 -41.14
CA LYS A 148 8.95 -32.95 -42.16
C LYS A 148 9.35 -34.34 -42.67
N TRP A 149 8.98 -35.40 -41.94
CA TRP A 149 9.24 -36.78 -42.34
C TRP A 149 7.91 -37.51 -42.55
N PRO A 150 7.18 -37.24 -43.66
CA PRO A 150 6.15 -38.16 -44.08
C PRO A 150 6.83 -39.52 -44.30
N GLU A 151 6.40 -40.53 -43.55
CA GLU A 151 6.88 -41.89 -43.67
C GLU A 151 6.68 -42.33 -45.13
N ASP A 152 7.80 -42.42 -45.86
CA ASP A 152 7.87 -42.99 -47.21
C ASP A 152 7.74 -44.52 -47.09
N ASP A 153 6.61 -44.97 -46.54
CA ASP A 153 6.21 -46.37 -46.41
C ASP A 153 5.61 -46.88 -47.72
N SER A 154 6.31 -46.64 -48.83
CA SER A 154 5.97 -47.20 -50.13
C SER A 154 7.19 -47.73 -50.87
N ALA A 155 7.63 -48.92 -50.49
CA ALA A 155 8.34 -49.83 -51.39
C ALA A 155 8.08 -51.30 -50.99
N SER A 156 6.91 -51.80 -51.40
CA SER A 156 6.66 -53.23 -51.66
C SER A 156 6.77 -53.49 -53.17
#